data_AF-A0A8R1HKH5-F1
#
_entry.id   AF-A0A8R1HKH5-F1
#
_cell.length_a   1.000
_cell.length_b   1.000
_cell.length_c   1.000
_cell.angle_alpha   90.00
_cell.angle_beta   90.00
_cell.angle_gamma   90.00
#
_symmetry.space_group_name_H-M   'P 1'
#
loop_
_entity.id
_entity.type
_entity.pdbx_description
1 polymer ?
#
loop_
_entity_poly.entity_id
_entity_poly.type
_entity_poly.pdbx_seq_one_letter_code
_entity_poly.pdbx_strand_id
1 'polypeptide(L)'
;MGRAPLHTVAEQAQISVMHQLGSSLHMISRYPKKSRSAIRSYLNNPLYYGKNKATGRPTNSHLPRNIILQRASSTFVRSSIFLFVSRLCTMQSQEVERLFDRT
;
A
#
# COMPACT_ATOMS: atom_id res chain seq x y z
N MET A 1 9.89 -20.27 18.90
CA MET A 1 9.68 -21.29 17.85
C MET A 1 10.09 -20.71 16.51
N GLY A 2 11.18 -21.20 15.92
CA GLY A 2 11.66 -20.71 14.62
C GLY A 2 10.73 -21.14 13.48
N ARG A 3 10.53 -20.25 12.48
CA ARG A 3 9.79 -20.62 11.26
C ARG A 3 10.59 -21.68 10.49
N ALA A 4 9.89 -22.69 9.99
CA ALA A 4 10.48 -23.67 9.09
C ALA A 4 11.01 -22.99 7.83
N PRO A 5 12.11 -23.49 7.24
CA PRO A 5 12.63 -22.99 5.97
C PRO A 5 11.55 -22.99 4.88
N LEU A 6 11.57 -21.96 4.04
CA LEU A 6 10.73 -21.86 2.85
C LEU A 6 10.98 -23.03 1.89
N HIS A 7 9.99 -23.34 1.05
CA HIS A 7 10.13 -24.38 0.03
C HIS A 7 11.23 -24.03 -0.97
N THR A 8 12.11 -25.00 -1.24
CA THR A 8 13.10 -24.86 -2.32
C THR A 8 12.40 -24.90 -3.67
N VAL A 9 13.07 -24.41 -4.72
CA VAL A 9 12.49 -24.40 -6.08
C VAL A 9 12.13 -25.81 -6.55
N ALA A 10 12.95 -26.82 -6.20
CA ALA A 10 12.68 -28.21 -6.52
C ALA A 10 11.42 -28.75 -5.82
N GLU A 11 11.25 -28.44 -4.52
CA GLU A 11 10.05 -28.83 -3.78
C GLU A 11 8.79 -28.15 -4.34
N GLN A 12 8.89 -26.88 -4.75
CA GLN A 12 7.79 -26.14 -5.38
C GLN A 12 7.37 -26.77 -6.72
N ALA A 13 8.33 -27.19 -7.54
CA ALA A 13 8.06 -27.89 -8.80
C ALA A 13 7.36 -29.22 -8.55
N GLN A 14 7.83 -30.03 -7.59
CA GLN A 14 7.19 -31.30 -7.22
C GLN A 14 5.75 -31.08 -6.73
N ILE A 15 5.53 -30.10 -5.84
CA ILE A 15 4.19 -29.74 -5.35
C ILE A 15 3.27 -29.34 -6.52
N SER A 16 3.79 -28.57 -7.49
CA SER A 16 3.03 -28.13 -8.66
C SER A 16 2.60 -29.31 -9.54
N VAL A 17 3.51 -30.23 -9.86
CA VAL A 17 3.21 -31.43 -10.65
C VAL A 17 2.17 -32.29 -9.93
N MET A 18 2.36 -32.56 -8.63
CA MET A 18 1.41 -33.39 -7.89
C MET A 18 0.02 -32.76 -7.79
N HIS A 19 -0.05 -31.43 -7.67
CA HIS A 19 -1.32 -30.71 -7.68
C HIS A 19 -2.03 -30.80 -9.03
N GLN A 20 -1.29 -30.70 -10.14
CA GLN A 20 -1.84 -30.89 -11.48
C GLN A 20 -2.39 -32.30 -11.70
N LEU A 21 -1.76 -33.31 -11.08
CA LEU A 21 -2.23 -34.69 -11.07
C LEU A 21 -3.47 -34.91 -10.18
N GLY A 22 -4.02 -33.87 -9.55
CA GLY A 22 -5.18 -33.98 -8.66
C GLY A 22 -4.88 -34.69 -7.33
N SER A 23 -3.61 -34.78 -6.93
CA SER A 23 -3.24 -35.41 -5.66
C SER A 23 -3.73 -34.62 -4.46
N SER A 24 -4.19 -35.32 -3.42
CA SER A 24 -4.63 -34.67 -2.19
C SER A 24 -3.47 -34.00 -1.45
N LEU A 25 -3.74 -32.92 -0.71
CA LEU A 25 -2.73 -32.24 0.12
C LEU A 25 -2.03 -33.18 1.11
N HIS A 26 -2.73 -34.21 1.58
CA HIS A 26 -2.16 -35.23 2.47
C HIS A 26 -1.07 -36.03 1.75
N MET A 27 -1.33 -36.47 0.53
CA MET A 27 -0.34 -37.16 -0.30
C MET A 27 0.83 -36.24 -0.65
N ILE A 28 0.54 -35.01 -1.09
CA ILE A 28 1.55 -34.00 -1.42
C ILE A 28 2.42 -33.68 -0.22
N SER A 29 1.93 -33.77 1.03
CA SER A 29 2.76 -33.49 2.21
C SER A 29 3.81 -34.56 2.50
N ARG A 30 3.59 -35.80 2.08
CA ARG A 30 4.45 -36.95 2.41
C ARG A 30 5.76 -36.95 1.60
N TYR A 31 5.72 -36.55 0.34
CA TYR A 31 6.88 -36.59 -0.56
C TYR A 31 7.96 -35.53 -0.22
N PRO A 32 7.66 -34.21 -0.24
CA PRO A 32 8.59 -33.16 0.14
C PRO A 32 8.77 -33.05 1.67
N LYS A 33 8.07 -33.88 2.47
CA LYS A 33 8.05 -33.83 3.96
C LYS A 33 7.77 -32.41 4.49
N LYS A 34 6.82 -31.71 3.86
CA LYS A 34 6.42 -30.34 4.24
C LYS A 34 5.05 -30.34 4.89
N SER A 35 4.84 -29.35 5.75
CA SER A 35 3.53 -29.17 6.37
C SER A 35 2.46 -28.86 5.32
N ARG A 36 1.25 -29.41 5.54
CA ARG A 36 0.08 -29.14 4.70
C ARG A 36 -0.26 -27.65 4.63
N SER A 37 0.00 -26.90 5.70
CA SER A 37 -0.23 -25.44 5.74
C SER A 37 0.72 -24.68 4.82
N ALA A 38 2.00 -25.04 4.78
CA ALA A 38 2.97 -24.40 3.89
C ALA A 38 2.65 -24.70 2.42
N ILE A 39 2.28 -25.95 2.10
CA ILE A 39 1.85 -26.37 0.76
C ILE A 39 0.59 -25.60 0.35
N ARG A 40 -0.42 -25.49 1.23
CA ARG A 40 -1.64 -24.73 0.94
C ARG A 40 -1.34 -23.25 0.71
N SER A 41 -0.46 -22.66 1.51
CA SER A 41 -0.02 -21.27 1.34
C SER A 41 0.69 -21.06 0.00
N TYR A 42 1.48 -22.04 -0.46
CA TYR A 42 2.11 -22.00 -1.78
C TYR A 42 1.08 -22.08 -2.91
N LEU A 43 0.18 -23.08 -2.87
CA LEU A 43 -0.82 -23.31 -3.92
C LEU A 43 -1.81 -22.15 -4.06
N ASN A 44 -2.15 -21.47 -2.96
CA ASN A 44 -3.03 -20.30 -3.01
C ASN A 44 -2.43 -19.14 -3.81
N ASN A 45 -1.11 -18.92 -3.73
CA ASN A 45 -0.43 -17.80 -4.36
C ASN A 45 1.00 -18.18 -4.79
N PRO A 46 1.17 -19.02 -5.83
CA PRO A 46 2.47 -19.54 -6.22
C PRO A 46 3.42 -18.44 -6.72
N LEU A 47 2.90 -17.40 -7.39
CA LEU A 47 3.69 -16.30 -7.95
C LEU A 47 4.36 -15.42 -6.89
N TYR A 48 3.73 -15.27 -5.73
CA TYR A 48 4.17 -14.38 -4.65
C TYR A 48 4.79 -15.12 -3.47
N TYR A 49 4.83 -16.46 -3.50
CA TYR A 49 5.33 -17.26 -2.39
C TYR A 49 6.77 -16.88 -2.01
N GLY A 50 6.97 -16.53 -0.74
CA GLY A 50 8.29 -16.16 -0.21
C GLY A 50 8.82 -14.78 -0.65
N LYS A 51 8.09 -14.02 -1.48
CA LYS A 51 8.51 -12.68 -1.96
C LYS A 51 8.09 -11.54 -1.03
N ASN A 52 7.37 -11.86 0.04
CA ASN A 52 6.86 -10.90 0.99
C ASN A 52 8.05 -10.26 1.72
N LYS A 53 8.26 -8.96 1.51
CA LYS A 53 9.23 -8.24 2.33
C LYS A 53 8.64 -8.15 3.73
N ALA A 54 9.35 -8.68 4.72
CA ALA A 54 9.03 -8.38 6.10
C ALA A 54 9.30 -6.88 6.28
N THR A 55 8.24 -6.08 6.39
CA THR A 55 8.35 -4.75 6.99
C THR A 55 8.86 -5.04 8.40
N GLY A 56 10.17 -4.91 8.60
CA GLY A 56 10.82 -5.30 9.84
C GLY A 56 10.25 -4.53 11.03
N ARG A 57 10.82 -4.76 12.22
CA ARG A 57 10.53 -3.88 13.35
C ARG A 57 10.86 -2.44 12.92
N PRO A 58 9.92 -1.49 12.99
CA PRO A 58 10.22 -0.11 12.65
C PRO A 58 11.36 0.32 13.56
N THR A 59 12.53 0.60 12.99
CA THR A 59 13.54 1.37 13.68
C THR A 59 12.98 2.78 13.74
N ASN A 60 12.84 3.32 14.94
CA ASN A 60 12.61 4.74 15.15
C ASN A 60 13.84 5.49 14.63
N SER A 61 13.97 5.60 13.31
CA SER A 61 14.80 6.62 12.72
C SER A 61 14.07 7.92 13.03
N HIS A 62 14.73 8.78 13.81
CA HIS A 62 14.32 10.15 14.04
C HIS A 62 14.09 10.80 12.66
N LEU A 63 12.86 10.76 12.17
CA LEU A 63 12.44 11.61 11.06
C LEU A 63 12.57 13.03 11.60
N PRO A 64 13.40 13.91 11.00
CA PRO A 64 13.42 15.30 11.41
C PRO A 64 12.02 15.84 11.15
N ARG A 65 11.43 16.48 12.15
CA ARG A 65 10.09 17.10 12.16
C ARG A 65 9.86 18.17 11.07
N ASN A 66 10.74 18.28 10.06
CA ASN A 66 10.69 19.27 8.99
C ASN A 66 9.85 18.86 7.77
N ILE A 67 9.67 17.56 7.49
CA ILE A 67 8.93 17.14 6.29
C ILE A 67 7.42 17.40 6.44
N ILE A 68 6.87 17.24 7.65
CA ILE A 68 5.44 17.47 7.92
C ILE A 68 5.12 18.99 7.92
N LEU A 69 6.01 19.83 8.46
CA LEU A 69 5.81 21.28 8.50
C LEU A 69 5.85 21.93 7.12
N GLN A 70 6.66 21.42 6.18
CA GLN A 70 6.75 21.96 4.82
C GLN A 70 5.46 21.70 4.00
N ARG A 71 4.82 20.55 4.19
CA ARG A 71 3.55 20.22 3.52
C ARG A 71 2.41 21.10 4.04
N ALA A 72 2.33 21.31 5.36
CA ALA A 72 1.30 22.11 6.01
C ALA A 72 1.41 23.62 5.73
N SER A 73 2.63 24.14 5.59
CA SER A 73 2.85 25.54 5.21
C SER A 73 2.48 25.79 3.74
N SER A 74 2.73 24.83 2.83
CA SER A 74 2.35 24.98 1.42
C SER A 74 0.82 24.99 1.20
N THR A 75 0.06 24.20 1.98
CA THR A 75 -1.40 24.15 1.86
C THR A 75 -2.06 25.36 2.50
N PHE A 76 -1.53 25.87 3.61
CA PHE A 76 -2.06 27.07 4.27
C PHE A 76 -1.90 28.32 3.40
N VAL A 77 -0.73 28.53 2.80
CA VAL A 77 -0.47 29.65 1.89
C VAL A 77 -1.35 29.56 0.63
N ARG A 78 -1.59 28.35 0.12
CA ARG A 78 -2.43 28.15 -1.08
C ARG A 78 -3.91 28.41 -0.80
N SER A 79 -4.41 28.01 0.38
CA SER A 79 -5.78 28.31 0.81
C SER A 79 -5.99 29.78 1.15
N SER A 80 -5.01 30.45 1.77
CA SER A 80 -5.13 31.87 2.10
C SER A 80 -5.10 32.76 0.85
N ILE A 81 -4.25 32.46 -0.14
CA ILE A 81 -4.25 33.16 -1.44
C ILE A 81 -5.59 32.95 -2.16
N PHE A 82 -6.13 31.73 -2.17
CA PHE A 82 -7.42 31.45 -2.81
C PHE A 82 -8.58 32.22 -2.18
N LEU A 83 -8.64 32.26 -0.84
CA LEU A 83 -9.65 33.04 -0.11
C LEU A 83 -9.48 34.55 -0.34
N PHE A 84 -8.26 35.04 -0.41
CA PHE A 84 -7.97 36.45 -0.66
C PHE A 84 -8.42 36.90 -2.06
N VAL A 85 -8.06 36.14 -3.10
CA VAL A 85 -8.49 36.43 -4.49
C VAL A 85 -10.01 36.32 -4.63
N SER A 86 -10.63 35.30 -4.01
CA SER A 86 -12.09 35.15 -4.02
C SER A 86 -12.78 36.35 -3.36
N ARG A 87 -12.27 36.85 -2.23
CA ARG A 87 -12.84 38.03 -1.55
C ARG A 87 -12.66 39.30 -2.38
N LEU A 88 -11.51 39.49 -3.02
CA LEU A 88 -11.28 40.64 -3.91
C LEU A 88 -12.26 40.62 -5.10
N CYS A 89 -12.49 39.45 -5.70
CA CYS A 89 -13.49 39.26 -6.75
C CYS A 89 -14.90 39.63 -6.27
N THR A 90 -15.32 39.20 -5.08
CA THR A 90 -16.67 39.53 -4.56
C THR A 90 -16.86 41.03 -4.30
N MET A 91 -15.80 41.75 -3.91
CA MET A 91 -15.88 43.20 -3.67
C MET A 91 -15.98 43.98 -4.98
N GLN A 92 -15.26 43.56 -6.03
CA GLN A 92 -15.37 44.16 -7.37
C GLN A 92 -16.76 43.94 -7.97
N SER A 93 -17.34 42.73 -7.86
CA SER A 93 -18.70 42.48 -8.35
C SER A 93 -19.75 43.37 -7.68
N GLN A 94 -19.59 43.66 -6.38
CA GLN A 94 -20.52 44.52 -5.64
C GLN A 94 -20.40 46.01 -6.00
N GLU A 95 -19.23 46.47 -6.45
CA GLU A 95 -19.08 47.83 -7.00
C GLU A 95 -19.68 47.96 -8.40
N VAL A 96 -19.59 46.93 -9.24
CA VAL A 96 -20.21 46.94 -10.58
C VAL A 96 -21.74 46.94 -10.50
N GLU A 97 -22.35 46.17 -9.58
CA GLU A 97 -23.81 46.20 -9.41
C GLU A 97 -24.33 47.53 -8.85
N ARG A 98 -23.61 48.18 -7.93
CA ARG A 98 -23.99 49.51 -7.43
C ARG A 98 -23.90 50.63 -8.47
N LEU A 99 -23.22 50.38 -9.59
CA LEU A 99 -23.12 51.31 -10.72
C LEU A 99 -24.29 51.15 -11.69
N PHE A 100 -24.93 49.98 -11.72
CA PHE A 100 -26.08 49.67 -12.58
C PHE A 100 -27.43 50.13 -11.97
N ASP A 101 -27.53 50.25 -10.64
CA ASP A 101 -28.70 50.78 -9.92
C ASP A 101 -28.80 52.33 -9.90
N ARG A 102 -27.90 53.04 -10.59
CA ARG A 102 -27.87 54.52 -10.67
C ARG A 102 -28.22 55.10 -12.05
N THR A 103 -28.72 54.28 -12.96
CA THR A 103 -29.35 54.70 -14.23
C THR A 103 -30.85 54.44 -14.17
#